data_AF-A0A3E1E584-F1
#
_entry.id   AF-A0A3E1E584-F1
#
_cell.length_a   1.000
_cell.length_b   1.000
_cell.length_c   1.000
_cell.angle_alpha   90.00
_cell.angle_beta   90.00
_cell.angle_gamma   90.00
#
_symmetry.space_group_name_H-M   'P 1'
#
loop_
_entity.id
_entity.type
_entity.pdbx_description
1 polymer ?
#
loop_
_entity_poly.entity_id
_entity_poly.type
_entity_poly.pdbx_seq_one_letter_code
_entity_poly.pdbx_strand_id
1 'polypeptide(L)'
;MNPDVILLNGTSSAGKTSRARALPQRAGIPLYHLSPDTFTAMFRWEAITAPARRPRRHAPGLAERQWARVHRNQTHDFGVDTSLAGPDEGAGRILAFIHRRAA
;
A
#
# COMPACT_ATOMS: atom_id res chain seq x y z
N MET A 1 3.71 15.21 -16.36
CA MET A 1 2.90 15.59 -15.17
C MET A 1 3.23 14.64 -14.02
N ASN A 2 3.61 15.15 -12.85
CA ASN A 2 3.73 14.33 -11.63
C ASN A 2 2.31 14.09 -11.10
N PRO A 3 1.94 12.86 -10.70
CA PRO A 3 0.63 12.59 -10.14
C PRO A 3 0.53 13.19 -8.73
N ASP A 4 -0.60 13.85 -8.45
CA ASP A 4 -0.90 14.36 -7.11
C ASP A 4 -1.24 13.23 -6.12
N VAL A 5 -1.64 12.05 -6.63
CA VAL A 5 -2.06 10.90 -5.83
C VAL A 5 -1.51 9.60 -6.40
N ILE A 6 -0.95 8.76 -5.53
CA ILE A 6 -0.56 7.37 -5.84
C ILE A 6 -1.49 6.43 -5.08
N LEU A 7 -2.30 5.66 -5.80
CA LEU A 7 -3.15 4.63 -5.21
C LEU A 7 -2.45 3.27 -5.27
N LEU A 8 -2.16 2.69 -4.10
CA LEU A 8 -1.65 1.32 -4.00
C LEU A 8 -2.78 0.35 -3.71
N ASN A 9 -3.06 -0.55 -4.66
CA ASN A 9 -4.06 -1.60 -4.52
C ASN A 9 -3.41 -3.00 -4.51
N GLY A 10 -4.07 -3.96 -3.84
CA GLY A 10 -3.58 -5.33 -3.69
C GLY A 10 -4.10 -5.99 -2.41
N THR A 11 -3.93 -7.30 -2.29
CA THR A 11 -4.41 -8.09 -1.14
C THR A 11 -3.74 -7.69 0.17
N SER A 12 -4.32 -8.09 1.30
CA SER A 12 -3.67 -8.01 2.61
C SER A 12 -2.32 -8.73 2.53
N SER A 13 -1.26 -8.12 3.06
CA SER A 13 0.12 -8.63 3.00
C SER A 13 0.84 -8.52 1.64
N ALA A 14 0.23 -7.97 0.59
CA ALA A 14 0.91 -7.64 -0.68
C ALA A 14 1.95 -6.49 -0.56
N GLY A 15 2.47 -6.18 0.62
CA GLY A 15 3.54 -5.18 0.80
C GLY A 15 3.19 -3.71 0.49
N LYS A 16 1.91 -3.35 0.33
CA LYS A 16 1.46 -1.97 0.04
C LYS A 16 2.02 -0.96 1.05
N THR A 17 1.81 -1.22 2.34
CA THR A 17 2.26 -0.35 3.44
C THR A 17 3.78 -0.20 3.46
N SER A 18 4.51 -1.28 3.20
CA SER A 18 5.98 -1.25 3.17
C SER A 18 6.49 -0.36 2.03
N ARG A 19 5.88 -0.44 0.83
CA ARG A 19 6.23 0.43 -0.30
C ARG A 19 5.83 1.88 -0.08
N ALA A 20 4.63 2.12 0.46
CA ALA A 20 4.18 3.45 0.82
C ALA A 20 5.16 4.16 1.78
N ARG A 21 5.77 3.41 2.70
CA ARG A 21 6.78 3.94 3.63
C ARG A 21 8.15 4.17 3.00
N ALA A 22 8.50 3.42 1.95
CA ALA A 22 9.75 3.58 1.22
C ALA A 22 9.71 4.74 0.19
N LEU A 23 8.51 5.10 -0.29
CA LEU A 23 8.32 6.13 -1.31
C LEU A 23 8.87 7.52 -0.93
N PRO A 24 8.59 8.10 0.26
CA PRO A 24 9.07 9.44 0.62
C PRO A 24 10.59 9.57 0.55
N GLN A 25 11.31 8.55 1.06
CA GLN A 25 12.78 8.56 1.08
C GLN A 25 13.37 8.60 -0.33
N ARG A 26 12.73 7.91 -1.28
CA ARG A 26 13.19 7.87 -2.68
C ARG A 26 12.70 9.06 -3.51
N ALA A 27 11.52 9.58 -3.22
CA ALA A 27 10.93 10.70 -3.95
C ALA A 27 11.59 12.03 -3.57
N GLY A 28 12.26 12.11 -2.41
CA GLY A 28 12.89 13.35 -1.92
C GLY A 28 11.88 14.42 -1.52
N ILE A 29 10.60 14.06 -1.41
CA ILE A 29 9.49 14.95 -1.06
C ILE A 29 8.62 14.33 0.03
N PRO A 30 8.03 15.14 0.93
CA PRO A 30 7.06 14.63 1.88
C PRO A 30 5.82 14.12 1.16
N LEU A 31 5.35 12.94 1.54
CA LEU A 31 4.10 12.35 1.05
C LEU A 31 3.20 12.00 2.23
N TYR A 32 1.91 12.32 2.11
CA TYR A 32 0.91 11.86 3.07
C TYR A 32 0.55 10.40 2.78
N HIS A 33 0.73 9.53 3.77
CA HIS A 33 0.31 8.13 3.69
C HIS A 33 -1.03 7.93 4.40
N LEU A 34 -2.09 7.79 3.61
CA LEU A 34 -3.44 7.47 4.09
C LEU A 34 -3.76 6.01 3.77
N SER A 35 -4.30 5.29 4.76
CA SER A 35 -4.68 3.89 4.59
C SER A 35 -5.89 3.54 5.48
N PRO A 36 -6.69 2.52 5.14
CA PRO A 36 -7.75 2.03 6.03
C PRO A 36 -7.23 1.66 7.42
N ASP A 37 -5.98 1.20 7.49
CA ASP A 37 -5.26 0.89 8.71
C ASP A 37 -4.99 2.12 9.57
N THR A 38 -4.67 3.27 8.95
CA THR A 38 -4.52 4.57 9.61
C THR A 38 -5.84 4.98 10.23
N PHE A 39 -6.94 4.92 9.48
CA PHE A 39 -8.27 5.26 9.98
C PHE A 39 -8.77 4.31 11.06
N THR A 40 -8.53 3.00 10.93
CA THR A 40 -8.91 2.02 11.95
C THR A 40 -8.16 2.28 13.26
N ALA A 41 -6.89 2.70 13.18
CA ALA A 41 -6.15 3.12 14.36
C ALA A 41 -6.77 4.39 14.95
N MET A 42 -7.04 5.43 14.14
CA MET A 42 -7.56 6.71 14.62
C MET A 42 -8.97 6.62 15.22
N PHE A 43 -9.88 5.84 14.63
CA PHE A 43 -11.30 5.83 15.01
C PHE A 43 -11.69 4.71 15.99
N ARG A 44 -10.80 3.76 16.29
CA ARG A 44 -11.05 2.76 17.33
C ARG A 44 -10.24 3.08 18.58
N TRP A 45 -10.78 3.93 19.44
CA TRP A 45 -10.19 4.25 20.75
C TRP A 45 -9.86 2.99 21.55
N GLU A 46 -10.77 2.01 21.62
CA GLU A 46 -10.48 0.72 22.30
C GLU A 46 -9.36 -0.10 21.63
N ALA A 47 -9.14 0.02 20.33
CA ALA A 47 -8.01 -0.67 19.68
C ALA A 47 -6.66 0.02 19.98
N ILE A 48 -6.70 1.29 20.37
CA ILE A 48 -5.56 2.06 20.87
C ILE A 48 -5.35 1.79 22.37
N THR A 49 -6.42 1.83 23.18
CA THR A 49 -6.37 1.77 24.65
C THR A 49 -6.43 0.36 25.23
N ALA A 50 -6.92 -0.63 24.46
CA ALA A 50 -6.97 -2.04 24.83
C ALA A 50 -6.39 -2.93 23.70
N PRO A 51 -5.05 -2.99 23.55
CA PRO A 51 -4.39 -3.71 22.44
C PRO A 51 -4.80 -5.17 22.29
N ALA A 52 -5.18 -5.85 23.37
CA ALA A 52 -5.66 -7.22 23.38
C ALA A 52 -6.98 -7.43 22.62
N ARG A 53 -7.80 -6.37 22.47
CA ARG A 53 -9.06 -6.38 21.70
C ARG A 53 -8.88 -6.02 20.24
N ARG A 54 -7.65 -5.74 19.80
CA ARG A 54 -7.38 -5.41 18.41
C ARG A 54 -7.66 -6.66 17.56
N PRO A 55 -8.61 -6.61 16.60
CA PRO A 55 -8.83 -7.74 15.72
C PRO A 55 -7.52 -8.11 15.03
N ARG A 56 -7.25 -9.42 14.91
CA ARG A 56 -6.00 -9.91 14.30
C ARG A 56 -5.83 -9.27 12.92
N ARG A 57 -4.87 -8.34 12.81
CA ARG A 57 -4.36 -7.89 11.51
C ARG A 57 -3.90 -9.15 10.78
N HIS A 58 -4.40 -9.36 9.56
CA HIS A 58 -4.02 -10.51 8.73
C HIS A 58 -4.47 -11.86 9.32
N ALA A 59 -5.78 -12.04 9.53
CA ALA A 59 -6.32 -13.38 9.79
C ALA A 59 -5.85 -14.36 8.69
N PRO A 60 -5.40 -15.58 9.04
CA PRO A 60 -5.02 -16.58 8.04
C PRO A 60 -6.08 -16.75 6.94
N GLY A 61 -5.65 -16.90 5.69
CA GLY A 61 -6.53 -16.98 4.52
C GLY A 61 -7.22 -15.67 4.11
N LEU A 62 -6.96 -14.52 4.77
CA LEU A 62 -7.51 -13.23 4.35
C LEU A 62 -6.98 -12.79 2.97
N ALA A 63 -5.67 -12.91 2.75
CA ALA A 63 -5.04 -12.51 1.48
C ALA A 63 -5.60 -13.31 0.29
N GLU A 64 -5.72 -14.63 0.46
CA GLU A 64 -6.27 -15.56 -0.52
C GLU A 64 -7.72 -15.20 -0.88
N ARG A 65 -8.59 -15.02 0.13
CA ARG A 65 -10.01 -14.62 -0.08
C ARG A 65 -10.16 -13.28 -0.79
N GLN A 66 -9.18 -12.39 -0.66
CA GLN A 66 -9.18 -11.09 -1.31
C GLN A 66 -8.72 -11.14 -2.76
N TRP A 67 -7.89 -12.12 -3.14
CA TRP A 67 -7.19 -12.16 -4.43
C TRP A 67 -8.12 -11.96 -5.63
N ALA A 68 -9.18 -12.76 -5.71
CA ALA A 68 -10.14 -12.71 -6.82
C ALA A 68 -10.99 -11.42 -6.86
N ARG A 69 -11.01 -10.63 -5.78
CA ARG A 69 -11.86 -9.44 -5.64
C ARG A 69 -11.08 -8.14 -5.82
N VAL A 70 -9.92 -8.02 -5.18
CA VAL A 70 -9.17 -6.75 -5.15
C VAL A 70 -8.59 -6.37 -6.50
N HIS A 71 -8.36 -7.35 -7.39
CA HIS A 71 -7.86 -7.11 -8.75
C HIS A 71 -8.98 -7.11 -9.81
N ARG A 72 -10.21 -7.48 -9.45
CA ARG A 72 -11.33 -7.55 -10.39
C ARG A 72 -11.76 -6.14 -10.80
N ASN A 73 -11.92 -5.91 -12.11
CA ASN A 73 -12.40 -4.66 -12.71
C ASN A 73 -11.54 -3.41 -12.40
N GLN A 74 -10.27 -3.58 -12.03
CA GLN A 74 -9.34 -2.46 -11.84
C GLN A 74 -8.27 -2.44 -12.91
N THR A 75 -8.29 -1.41 -13.75
CA THR A 75 -7.20 -1.08 -14.66
C THR A 75 -6.11 -0.38 -13.85
N HIS A 76 -4.91 -0.95 -13.82
CA HIS A 76 -3.77 -0.35 -13.14
C HIS A 76 -2.86 0.26 -14.20
N ASP A 77 -2.40 1.48 -13.98
CA ASP A 77 -1.39 2.11 -14.84
C ASP A 77 -0.04 1.38 -14.76
N PHE A 78 0.23 0.76 -13.61
CA PHE A 78 1.48 0.09 -13.31
C PHE A 78 1.27 -1.06 -12.32
N GLY A 79 2.03 -2.15 -12.49
CA GLY A 79 2.01 -3.31 -11.60
C GLY A 79 3.39 -3.61 -11.00
N VAL A 80 3.41 -4.03 -9.74
CA VAL A 80 4.62 -4.53 -9.06
C VAL A 80 4.33 -5.91 -8.50
N ASP A 81 5.09 -6.91 -8.95
CA ASP A 81 5.10 -8.23 -8.33
C ASP A 81 5.98 -8.22 -7.08
N THR A 82 5.37 -8.56 -5.95
CA THR A 82 6.02 -8.50 -4.64
C THR A 82 6.81 -9.74 -4.30
N SER A 83 6.64 -10.82 -5.07
CA SER A 83 7.48 -12.01 -4.98
C SER A 83 8.86 -11.78 -5.60
N LEU A 84 8.99 -10.76 -6.45
CA LEU A 84 10.19 -10.46 -7.24
C LEU A 84 10.89 -9.16 -6.84
N ALA A 85 10.29 -8.35 -5.96
CA ALA A 85 10.83 -7.05 -5.60
C ALA A 85 10.53 -6.68 -4.15
N GLY A 86 11.58 -6.29 -3.42
CA GLY A 86 11.48 -5.74 -2.08
C GLY A 86 10.74 -4.38 -2.04
N PRO A 87 10.46 -3.85 -0.84
CA PRO A 87 9.76 -2.58 -0.68
C PRO A 87 10.44 -1.40 -1.39
N ASP A 88 11.75 -1.24 -1.17
CA ASP A 88 12.52 -0.13 -1.74
C ASP A 88 12.63 -0.23 -3.26
N GLU A 89 12.91 -1.42 -3.78
CA GLU A 89 12.96 -1.65 -5.21
C GLU A 89 11.60 -1.38 -5.86
N GLY A 90 10.52 -1.85 -5.24
CA GLY A 90 9.16 -1.57 -5.69
C GLY A 90 8.84 -0.08 -5.71
N ALA A 91 9.23 0.68 -4.69
CA ALA A 91 9.07 2.14 -4.64
C ALA A 91 9.88 2.81 -5.76
N GLY A 92 11.11 2.36 -6.01
CA GLY A 92 11.93 2.83 -7.14
C GLY A 92 11.26 2.59 -8.50
N ARG A 93 10.69 1.39 -8.71
CA ARG A 93 9.98 1.05 -9.95
C ARG A 93 8.74 1.93 -10.17
N ILE A 94 7.99 2.25 -9.10
CA ILE A 94 6.84 3.18 -9.15
C ILE A 94 7.31 4.58 -9.57
N LEU A 95 8.36 5.12 -8.95
CA LEU A 95 8.87 6.44 -9.31
C LEU A 95 9.40 6.47 -10.75
N ALA A 96 10.13 5.45 -11.19
CA ALA A 96 10.62 5.36 -12.56
C ALA A 96 9.48 5.30 -13.59
N PHE A 97 8.33 4.69 -13.23
CA PHE A 97 7.14 4.72 -14.05
C PHE A 97 6.54 6.14 -14.14
N ILE A 98 6.40 6.82 -13.00
CA ILE A 98 5.88 8.19 -12.93
C ILE A 98 6.71 9.15 -13.80
N HIS A 99 8.04 9.11 -13.66
CA HIS A 99 8.93 9.99 -14.44
C HIS A 99 8.79 9.74 -15.95
N ARG A 100 8.63 8.47 -16.38
CA ARG A 100 8.46 8.11 -17.79
C ARG A 100 7.13 8.59 -18.40
N ARG A 101 6.08 8.77 -17.60
CA ARG A 101 4.82 9.37 -18.07
C ARG A 101 4.80 10.88 -17.98
N ALA A 102 5.77 11.46 -17.26
CA ALA A 102 5.85 12.88 -17.08
C ALA A 102 6.65 13.59 -18.19
N ALA A 103 7.54 12.85 -18.86
CA ALA A 103 8.22 13.23 -20.10
C ALA A 103 7.29 13.05 -21.31
#